data_AF-A0A6C0DHW4-F1
#
_entry.id   AF-A0A6C0DHW4-F1
#
_cell.length_a   1.000
_cell.length_b   1.000
_cell.length_c   1.000
_cell.angle_alpha   90.00
_cell.angle_beta   90.00
_cell.angle_gamma   90.00
#
_symmetry.space_group_name_H-M   'P 1'
#
loop_
_entity.id
_entity.type
_entity.pdbx_description
1 polymer ?
#
loop_
_entity_poly.entity_id
_entity_poly.type
_entity_poly.pdbx_seq_one_letter_code
_entity_poly.pdbx_strand_id
1 'polypeptide(L)' 'MARKSMKTMKAKKGKKGTRKASPWNKFVKKVFEEGRKKNKDYSFSTALKEASRRKGEMKNM' A
#
# COMPACT_ATOMS: atom_id res chain seq x y z
N MET A 1 13.59 -15.33 50.66
CA MET A 1 13.54 -14.16 49.74
C MET A 1 13.95 -14.61 48.35
N ALA A 2 13.00 -14.74 47.42
CA ALA A 2 13.22 -15.19 46.04
C ALA A 2 13.66 -14.01 45.14
N ARG A 3 14.83 -14.09 44.48
CA ARG A 3 15.23 -13.14 43.44
C ARG A 3 15.13 -13.81 42.07
N LYS A 4 14.18 -13.29 41.32
CA LYS A 4 13.58 -13.78 40.07
C LYS A 4 14.57 -13.67 38.90
N SER A 5 14.64 -14.70 38.07
CA SER A 5 15.46 -14.78 36.87
C SER A 5 15.10 -13.67 35.86
N MET A 6 16.08 -12.85 35.50
CA MET A 6 15.98 -11.90 34.39
C MET A 6 16.16 -12.67 33.08
N LYS A 7 15.05 -13.22 32.56
CA LYS A 7 15.00 -13.75 31.20
C LYS A 7 14.86 -12.56 30.25
N THR A 8 15.90 -12.31 29.47
CA THR A 8 15.96 -11.26 28.44
C THR A 8 14.78 -11.40 27.49
N MET A 9 13.80 -10.49 27.61
CA MET A 9 12.66 -10.45 26.71
C MET A 9 13.15 -9.97 25.34
N LYS A 10 13.41 -10.93 24.45
CA LYS A 10 13.64 -10.70 23.02
C LYS A 10 12.43 -9.94 22.48
N ALA A 11 12.64 -8.68 22.12
CA ALA A 11 11.61 -7.80 21.58
C ALA A 11 10.92 -8.49 20.39
N LYS A 12 9.67 -8.92 20.58
CA LYS A 12 8.80 -9.34 19.49
C LYS A 12 8.63 -8.13 18.57
N LYS A 13 9.31 -8.15 17.43
CA LYS A 13 9.16 -7.22 16.31
C LYS A 13 7.67 -7.11 16.00
N GLY A 14 7.04 -6.02 16.45
CA GLY A 14 5.62 -5.79 16.31
C GLY A 14 5.19 -5.98 14.85
N LYS A 15 4.03 -6.60 14.64
CA LYS A 15 3.39 -6.70 13.32
C LYS A 15 3.42 -5.32 12.68
N LYS A 16 4.15 -5.19 11.58
CA LYS A 16 4.27 -3.99 10.76
C LYS A 16 2.85 -3.54 10.41
N GLY A 17 2.32 -2.56 11.15
CA GLY A 17 0.97 -2.05 10.96
C GLY A 17 0.82 -1.64 9.50
N THR A 18 -0.05 -2.32 8.76
CA THR A 18 -0.36 -1.97 7.38
C THR A 18 -0.97 -0.59 7.40
N ARG A 19 -0.18 0.44 7.08
CA ARG A 19 -0.68 1.81 6.91
C ARG A 19 -1.90 1.74 6.00
N LYS A 20 -3.00 2.37 6.42
CA LYS A 20 -4.23 2.41 5.62
C LYS A 20 -3.85 2.90 4.23
N ALA A 21 -4.26 2.18 3.19
CA ALA A 21 -3.96 2.55 1.82
C ALA A 21 -4.51 3.95 1.55
N SER A 22 -3.63 4.88 1.18
CA SER A 22 -3.99 6.24 0.78
C SER A 22 -5.05 6.21 -0.33
N PRO A 23 -5.98 7.20 -0.40
CA PRO A 23 -6.95 7.31 -1.50
C PRO A 23 -6.29 7.18 -2.88
N TRP A 24 -5.09 7.76 -3.03
CA TRP A 24 -4.29 7.64 -4.24
C TRP A 24 -3.92 6.18 -4.57
N ASN A 25 -3.49 5.41 -3.56
CA ASN A 25 -3.12 4.00 -3.75
C ASN A 25 -4.33 3.15 -4.14
N LYS A 26 -5.51 3.43 -3.59
CA LYS A 26 -6.76 2.75 -3.96
C LYS A 26 -7.14 3.07 -5.41
N PHE A 27 -6.98 4.32 -5.81
CA PHE A 27 -7.26 4.76 -7.17
C PHE A 27 -6.33 4.10 -8.19
N VAL A 28 -5.02 4.13 -7.96
CA VAL A 28 -4.04 3.47 -8.82
C VAL A 28 -4.32 1.96 -8.90
N LYS A 29 -4.67 1.33 -7.78
CA LYS A 29 -5.03 -0.09 -7.75
C LYS A 29 -6.26 -0.38 -8.63
N LYS A 30 -7.29 0.47 -8.58
CA LYS A 30 -8.49 0.35 -9.44
C LYS A 30 -8.13 0.49 -10.92
N VAL A 31 -7.35 1.50 -11.30
CA VAL A 31 -6.89 1.70 -12.69
C VAL A 31 -6.05 0.51 -13.16
N PHE A 32 -5.17 0.00 -12.30
CA PHE A 32 -4.36 -1.16 -12.59
C PHE A 32 -5.19 -2.42 -12.80
N GLU A 33 -6.18 -2.69 -11.94
CA GLU A 33 -7.07 -3.84 -12.08
C GLU A 33 -7.93 -3.74 -13.35
N GLU A 34 -8.44 -2.56 -13.67
CA GLU A 34 -9.17 -2.30 -14.92
C GLU A 34 -8.29 -2.49 -16.15
N GLY A 35 -7.07 -1.94 -16.15
CA GLY A 35 -6.13 -2.07 -17.24
C GLY A 35 -5.63 -3.50 -17.41
N ARG A 36 -5.41 -4.21 -16.30
CA ARG A 36 -4.96 -5.62 -16.30
C ARG A 36 -6.05 -6.59 -16.73
N LYS A 37 -7.33 -6.25 -16.50
CA LYS A 37 -8.47 -6.99 -17.08
C LYS A 37 -8.53 -6.84 -18.60
N LYS A 38 -8.19 -5.67 -19.13
CA LYS A 38 -8.20 -5.40 -20.58
C LYS A 38 -6.96 -5.95 -21.28
N ASN A 39 -5.78 -5.76 -20.69
CA ASN A 39 -4.49 -6.19 -21.23
C ASN A 39 -3.68 -6.89 -20.13
N LYS A 40 -3.33 -8.16 -20.32
CA LYS A 40 -2.56 -8.91 -19.30
C LYS A 40 -1.17 -8.32 -19.06
N ASP A 41 -0.60 -7.66 -20.07
CA ASP A 41 0.69 -6.96 -20.02
C ASP A 41 0.61 -5.54 -19.45
N TYR A 42 -0.55 -5.14 -18.93
CA TYR A 42 -0.74 -3.81 -18.37
C TYR A 42 0.15 -3.63 -17.13
N SER A 43 1.17 -2.78 -17.27
CA SER A 43 2.15 -2.53 -16.23
C SER A 43 1.65 -1.54 -15.17
N PHE A 44 2.18 -1.65 -13.96
CA PHE A 44 1.89 -0.70 -12.89
C PHE A 44 2.35 0.72 -13.23
N SER A 45 3.43 0.87 -14.01
CA SER A 45 3.91 2.17 -14.50
C SER A 45 2.88 2.84 -15.43
N THR A 46 2.24 2.05 -16.30
CA THR A 46 1.14 2.52 -17.15
C THR A 46 -0.05 2.96 -16.30
N ALA A 47 -0.43 2.17 -15.30
CA ALA A 47 -1.50 2.51 -14.36
C ALA A 47 -1.22 3.83 -13.61
N LEU A 48 0.02 4.06 -13.19
CA LEU A 48 0.43 5.31 -12.54
C LEU A 48 0.35 6.51 -13.49
N LYS A 49 0.76 6.36 -14.75
CA LYS A 49 0.65 7.44 -15.76
C LYS A 49 -0.81 7.77 -16.08
N GLU A 50 -1.65 6.76 -16.29
CA GLU A 50 -3.09 6.97 -16.50
C GLU A 50 -3.77 7.55 -15.26
N ALA A 51 -3.45 7.03 -14.08
CA ALA A 51 -3.94 7.57 -12.83
C ALA A 51 -3.48 9.02 -12.66
N SER A 52 -2.23 9.36 -13.00
CA SER A 52 -1.71 10.74 -12.89
C SER A 52 -2.37 11.68 -13.89
N ARG A 53 -2.71 11.19 -15.09
CA ARG A 53 -3.48 11.94 -16.08
C ARG A 53 -4.89 12.24 -15.58
N ARG A 54 -5.55 11.25 -14.95
CA ARG A 54 -6.83 11.43 -14.26
C ARG A 54 -6.73 12.21 -12.95
N LYS A 55 -5.54 12.25 -12.33
CA LYS A 55 -5.26 12.99 -11.08
C LYS A 55 -5.38 14.51 -11.27
N GLY A 56 -5.29 15.00 -12.50
CA GLY A 56 -5.66 16.39 -12.83
C GLY A 56 -7.09 16.73 -12.37
N GLU A 57 -8.01 15.76 -12.42
CA GLU A 57 -9.38 15.91 -11.90
C GLU A 57 -9.44 15.79 -10.36
N MET A 58 -8.49 15.08 -9.74
CA MET A 58 -8.40 14.96 -8.27
C MET A 58 -7.74 16.19 -7.60
N LYS A 59 -6.94 16.98 -8.32
CA LYS A 59 -6.34 18.22 -7.78
C LYS A 59 -7.36 19.37 -7.68
N ASN A 60 -8.45 19.31 -8.45
CA ASN A 60 -9.56 20.26 -8.43
C ASN A 60 -10.76 19.77 -7.59
N MET A 61 -10.59 18.76 -6.72
CA MET A 61 -11.62 18.24 -5.82
C MET A 61 -11.21 18.36 -4.35
#